data_AF-A0A1H7V6P0-F1
#
_entry.id   AF-A0A1H7V6P0-F1
#
_cell.length_a   1.000
_cell.length_b   1.000
_cell.length_c   1.000
_cell.angle_alpha   90.00
_cell.angle_beta   90.00
_cell.angle_gamma   90.00
#
_symmetry.space_group_name_H-M   'P 1'
#
loop_
_entity.id
_entity.type
_entity.pdbx_description
1 polymer ?
#
loop_
_entity_poly.entity_id
_entity_poly.type
_entity_poly.pdbx_seq_one_letter_code
_entity_poly.pdbx_strand_id
1 'polypeptide(L)'
;MAFTRTQTLMAGSAAAAIVAATAVAVLPATASASAAPVTLTSGVGGHAYRHGAFPQLGAGHELHATAPLSAGGGKANETKPMTYHGGTGGVGVTTGAPKVYVIYWGSQWGTAAKDGNGYTTLSGDTAGMAPRQQAFFKGLGTKAEKWSGVMTQYCQGIPTGAKSCPATSAHVGYPTGGALAGVWYDDSALAPGAATANQIAQEAVKAAQHFGNNTAAVNRNVQYVITSPTGTTPDGFNTASGNFCAWHDFTGDPGLDGGGAVNSPVGSVAFTNMPYLTDAGKSCGAGFVNGAAGALDGVTIVGGHEYAETITDQFPYSANPTSPVLTSGGWITDNDSSGGENGDKCAWVRTGVGASFNLALSTGSFPVQTTWANDANHGAGGCEGSHPIVTNAHAVTVGHIANQNSPVGRAVRVAVIGHDSAPGSRLTYTVAGLPAGLHIDARTGVITGRPTLRGTFHVTVQAKDATGALARTTFTWTVRAH
;
A
#
# COMPACT_ATOMS: atom_id res chain seq x y z
N MET A 1 -29.24 -44.20 -75.06
CA MET A 1 -30.22 -43.12 -74.80
C MET A 1 -30.95 -43.41 -73.50
N ALA A 2 -31.39 -42.36 -72.83
CA ALA A 2 -31.69 -42.26 -71.41
C ALA A 2 -32.73 -43.24 -70.83
N PHE A 3 -32.46 -43.61 -69.56
CA PHE A 3 -33.32 -43.85 -68.40
C PHE A 3 -34.78 -44.31 -68.60
N THR A 4 -35.15 -45.37 -67.88
CA THR A 4 -36.22 -45.25 -66.85
C THR A 4 -36.24 -46.43 -65.86
N ARG A 5 -36.52 -46.10 -64.59
CA ARG A 5 -36.79 -46.97 -63.44
C ARG A 5 -38.04 -47.84 -63.65
N THR A 6 -38.04 -49.02 -63.06
CA THR A 6 -39.20 -49.86 -62.71
C THR A 6 -39.22 -49.99 -61.18
N GLN A 7 -40.31 -49.58 -60.50
CA GLN A 7 -41.46 -50.41 -60.08
C GLN A 7 -41.07 -51.38 -58.90
N THR A 8 -41.83 -51.68 -57.84
CA THR A 8 -43.25 -51.48 -57.46
C THR A 8 -43.49 -52.08 -56.06
N LEU A 9 -44.63 -51.72 -55.44
CA LEU A 9 -45.62 -52.54 -54.69
C LEU A 9 -45.15 -53.35 -53.44
N MET A 10 -45.63 -53.00 -52.24
CA MET A 10 -46.88 -53.42 -51.54
C MET A 10 -46.78 -54.71 -50.73
N ALA A 11 -47.24 -54.62 -49.48
CA ALA A 11 -47.97 -55.58 -48.63
C ALA A 11 -47.53 -55.33 -47.16
N GLY A 12 -48.37 -55.23 -46.14
CA GLY A 12 -49.69 -55.81 -45.96
C GLY A 12 -49.65 -56.81 -44.80
N SER A 13 -49.89 -56.30 -43.57
CA SER A 13 -50.53 -56.97 -42.42
C SER A 13 -49.86 -58.17 -41.72
N ALA A 14 -49.64 -58.06 -40.41
CA ALA A 14 -50.31 -58.86 -39.36
C ALA A 14 -49.56 -58.78 -38.01
N ALA A 15 -50.33 -58.65 -36.93
CA ALA A 15 -49.88 -58.54 -35.55
C ALA A 15 -49.62 -59.92 -34.90
N ALA A 16 -48.65 -59.98 -34.00
CA ALA A 16 -48.57 -60.99 -32.94
C ALA A 16 -47.92 -60.38 -31.69
N ALA A 17 -48.62 -60.49 -30.56
CA ALA A 17 -48.19 -60.03 -29.24
C ALA A 17 -47.24 -61.04 -28.59
N ILE A 18 -46.17 -60.56 -27.95
CA ILE A 18 -45.36 -61.32 -27.00
C ILE A 18 -45.17 -60.46 -25.74
N VAL A 19 -45.59 -61.02 -24.62
CA VAL A 19 -45.33 -60.54 -23.25
C VAL A 19 -43.88 -60.90 -22.89
N ALA A 20 -43.08 -59.92 -22.45
CA ALA A 20 -41.78 -60.18 -21.85
C ALA A 20 -41.59 -59.31 -20.60
N ALA A 21 -41.25 -59.99 -19.51
CA ALA A 21 -41.11 -59.48 -18.17
C ALA A 21 -39.95 -58.49 -18.02
N THR A 22 -40.13 -57.54 -17.11
CA THR A 22 -39.20 -56.51 -16.68
C THR A 22 -37.98 -57.11 -15.96
N ALA A 23 -36.80 -56.91 -16.55
CA ALA A 23 -35.51 -56.96 -15.85
C ALA A 23 -34.72 -55.70 -16.23
N VAL A 24 -34.66 -54.73 -15.31
CA VAL A 24 -33.81 -53.54 -15.45
C VAL A 24 -32.41 -53.92 -14.97
N ALA A 25 -31.49 -54.08 -15.91
CA ALA A 25 -30.06 -54.21 -15.64
C ALA A 25 -29.46 -52.81 -15.40
N VAL A 26 -28.71 -52.68 -14.31
CA VAL A 26 -27.92 -51.50 -13.96
C VAL A 26 -26.67 -51.44 -14.84
N LEU A 27 -26.47 -50.33 -15.55
CA LEU A 27 -25.17 -49.83 -15.97
C LEU A 27 -25.11 -48.33 -15.65
N PRO A 28 -24.00 -47.82 -15.06
CA PRO A 28 -23.86 -46.41 -14.77
C PRO A 28 -23.55 -45.67 -16.07
N ALA A 29 -24.51 -44.89 -16.57
CA ALA A 29 -24.22 -43.89 -17.60
C ALA A 29 -23.53 -42.70 -16.92
N THR A 30 -22.22 -42.60 -17.12
CA THR A 30 -21.47 -41.36 -16.97
C THR A 30 -22.03 -40.35 -17.95
N ALA A 31 -22.95 -39.51 -17.48
CA ALA A 31 -23.30 -38.29 -18.17
C ALA A 31 -22.10 -37.34 -18.06
N SER A 32 -21.17 -37.45 -19.02
CA SER A 32 -20.27 -36.36 -19.35
C SER A 32 -21.13 -35.22 -19.90
N ALA A 33 -21.67 -34.40 -18.99
CA ALA A 33 -22.10 -33.07 -19.34
C ALA A 33 -20.84 -32.32 -19.78
N SER A 34 -20.66 -32.25 -21.10
CA SER A 34 -19.78 -31.29 -21.74
C SER A 34 -20.28 -29.90 -21.33
N ALA A 35 -19.83 -29.42 -20.18
CA ALA A 35 -19.95 -28.03 -19.82
C ALA A 35 -19.23 -27.27 -20.93
N ALA A 36 -20.00 -26.49 -21.69
CA ALA A 36 -19.42 -25.49 -22.58
C ALA A 36 -18.39 -24.69 -21.79
N PRO A 37 -17.21 -24.36 -22.36
CA PRO A 37 -16.25 -23.52 -21.69
C PRO A 37 -16.94 -22.20 -21.34
N VAL A 38 -17.15 -21.96 -20.04
CA VAL A 38 -17.50 -20.63 -19.55
C VAL A 38 -16.24 -19.79 -19.75
N THR A 39 -16.26 -18.91 -20.73
CA THR A 39 -15.25 -17.86 -20.87
C THR A 39 -15.39 -16.96 -19.65
N LEU A 40 -14.51 -17.13 -18.67
CA LEU A 40 -14.36 -16.21 -17.55
C LEU A 40 -13.81 -14.90 -18.13
N THR A 41 -14.68 -13.92 -18.32
CA THR A 41 -14.25 -12.53 -18.31
C THR A 41 -14.10 -12.16 -16.84
N SER A 42 -12.92 -11.68 -16.45
CA SER A 42 -12.64 -11.14 -15.12
C SER A 42 -13.56 -9.95 -14.89
N GLY A 43 -14.74 -10.21 -14.33
CA GLY A 43 -15.81 -9.24 -14.10
C GLY A 43 -15.61 -8.38 -12.85
N VAL A 44 -14.39 -7.94 -12.55
CA VAL A 44 -14.29 -6.64 -11.89
C VAL A 44 -14.63 -5.65 -13.00
N GLY A 45 -15.78 -5.01 -12.93
CA GLY A 45 -16.14 -3.89 -13.83
C GLY A 45 -15.25 -2.68 -13.53
N GLY A 46 -13.93 -2.87 -13.56
CA GLY A 46 -12.91 -1.92 -13.17
C GLY A 46 -12.46 -1.11 -14.37
N HIS A 47 -12.39 0.19 -14.19
CA HIS A 47 -11.66 1.05 -15.11
C HIS A 47 -10.17 0.72 -15.05
N ALA A 48 -9.45 0.94 -16.15
CA ALA A 48 -8.04 0.52 -16.25
C ALA A 48 -7.12 1.18 -15.23
N TYR A 49 -7.50 2.31 -14.63
CA TYR A 49 -6.75 3.04 -13.61
C TYR A 49 -6.94 2.48 -12.18
N ARG A 50 -7.89 1.57 -11.96
CA ARG A 50 -8.10 0.95 -10.65
C ARG A 50 -7.05 -0.13 -10.40
N HIS A 51 -5.79 0.29 -10.38
CA HIS A 51 -4.64 -0.55 -10.09
C HIS A 51 -4.71 -1.00 -8.62
N GLY A 52 -4.49 -2.30 -8.35
CA GLY A 52 -4.57 -2.84 -6.99
C GLY A 52 -5.94 -2.72 -6.33
N ALA A 53 -7.04 -2.81 -7.10
CA ALA A 53 -8.35 -2.62 -6.51
C ALA A 53 -8.74 -3.80 -5.63
N PHE A 54 -8.84 -3.57 -4.31
CA PHE A 54 -9.34 -4.58 -3.39
C PHE A 54 -10.76 -5.02 -3.80
N PRO A 55 -10.97 -6.26 -4.26
CA PRO A 55 -12.27 -6.69 -4.77
C PRO A 55 -13.28 -6.91 -3.64
N GLN A 56 -14.57 -6.70 -3.93
CA GLN A 56 -15.63 -7.15 -3.00
C GLN A 56 -15.68 -8.68 -2.90
N LEU A 57 -16.02 -9.20 -1.73
CA LEU A 57 -16.31 -10.63 -1.55
C LEU A 57 -17.44 -11.07 -2.49
N GLY A 58 -17.16 -12.07 -3.32
CA GLY A 58 -18.13 -12.65 -4.25
C GLY A 58 -18.19 -12.00 -5.64
N ALA A 59 -17.37 -10.98 -5.92
CA ALA A 59 -17.28 -10.31 -7.23
C ALA A 59 -16.60 -11.16 -8.34
N GLY A 60 -16.63 -12.49 -8.24
CA GLY A 60 -15.99 -13.38 -9.22
C GLY A 60 -14.46 -13.47 -9.10
N HIS A 61 -13.89 -13.06 -7.96
CA HIS A 61 -12.50 -13.37 -7.64
C HIS A 61 -12.37 -14.88 -7.41
N GLU A 62 -11.36 -15.53 -7.99
CA GLU A 62 -10.99 -16.88 -7.55
C GLU A 62 -10.66 -16.79 -6.05
N LEU A 63 -11.48 -17.39 -5.20
CA LEU A 63 -11.15 -17.54 -3.79
C LEU A 63 -9.90 -18.43 -3.72
N HIS A 64 -8.71 -17.83 -3.63
CA HIS A 64 -7.45 -18.55 -3.53
C HIS A 64 -7.25 -19.07 -2.10
N ALA A 65 -8.10 -20.01 -1.69
CA ALA A 65 -7.96 -20.68 -0.41
C ALA A 65 -7.90 -22.21 -0.59
N THR A 66 -6.69 -22.72 -0.36
CA THR A 66 -6.35 -24.07 0.13
C THR A 66 -6.33 -25.23 -0.87
N ALA A 67 -5.12 -25.70 -1.16
CA ALA A 67 -4.81 -27.09 -0.91
C ALA A 67 -3.43 -27.18 -0.25
N PRO A 68 -3.21 -28.12 0.70
CA PRO A 68 -1.85 -28.53 1.02
C PRO A 68 -1.19 -29.01 -0.28
N LEU A 69 0.12 -28.84 -0.42
CA LEU A 69 0.90 -29.53 -1.43
C LEU A 69 0.84 -31.04 -1.17
N SER A 70 -0.24 -31.66 -1.59
CA SER A 70 -0.44 -33.11 -1.67
C SER A 70 -1.07 -33.40 -3.03
N ALA A 71 -0.40 -34.28 -3.76
CA ALA A 71 -0.59 -34.56 -5.17
C ALA A 71 -2.07 -34.71 -5.60
N GLY A 72 -2.53 -33.82 -6.48
CA GLY A 72 -3.77 -34.00 -7.25
C GLY A 72 -4.68 -32.78 -7.34
N GLY A 73 -4.49 -31.94 -8.35
CA GLY A 73 -5.63 -31.42 -9.14
C GLY A 73 -6.36 -30.13 -8.74
N GLY A 74 -5.91 -29.32 -7.78
CA GLY A 74 -6.43 -27.95 -7.58
C GLY A 74 -5.52 -26.91 -8.24
N LYS A 75 -6.00 -26.14 -9.22
CA LYS A 75 -5.16 -25.13 -9.89
C LYS A 75 -4.96 -23.92 -8.98
N ALA A 76 -3.78 -23.86 -8.35
CA ALA A 76 -3.23 -22.67 -7.72
C ALA A 76 -2.78 -21.69 -8.82
N ASN A 77 -3.38 -20.51 -8.92
CA ASN A 77 -2.93 -19.49 -9.88
C ASN A 77 -1.80 -18.58 -9.33
N GLU A 78 -1.37 -18.74 -8.07
CA GLU A 78 -0.39 -17.83 -7.47
C GLU A 78 0.77 -18.54 -6.76
N THR A 79 1.67 -19.14 -7.55
CA THR A 79 3.01 -19.51 -7.08
C THR A 79 4.11 -18.72 -7.80
N LYS A 80 3.72 -17.77 -8.66
CA LYS A 80 4.69 -16.94 -9.37
C LYS A 80 5.09 -15.76 -8.47
N PRO A 81 6.39 -15.52 -8.29
CA PRO A 81 6.87 -14.34 -7.59
C PRO A 81 6.46 -13.07 -8.35
N MET A 82 6.27 -11.98 -7.62
CA MET A 82 6.14 -10.64 -8.18
C MET A 82 7.43 -10.24 -8.89
N THR A 83 7.30 -9.38 -9.89
CA THR A 83 8.39 -8.86 -10.72
C THR A 83 8.50 -7.34 -10.49
N TYR A 84 9.72 -6.79 -10.57
CA TYR A 84 9.95 -5.35 -10.53
C TYR A 84 9.81 -4.72 -11.92
N HIS A 85 8.99 -3.67 -12.08
CA HIS A 85 8.64 -3.05 -13.37
C HIS A 85 9.34 -1.71 -13.64
N GLY A 86 10.46 -1.45 -12.96
CA GLY A 86 11.34 -0.31 -13.23
C GLY A 86 10.99 0.97 -12.46
N GLY A 87 9.76 1.08 -11.97
CA GLY A 87 9.22 2.26 -11.31
C GLY A 87 8.83 3.37 -12.27
N THR A 88 7.63 3.92 -12.09
CA THR A 88 7.13 5.04 -12.89
C THR A 88 7.87 6.33 -12.52
N GLY A 89 8.55 6.95 -13.49
CA GLY A 89 9.40 8.12 -13.23
C GLY A 89 10.59 7.84 -12.30
N GLY A 90 11.05 6.59 -12.21
CA GLY A 90 12.12 6.16 -11.29
C GLY A 90 11.66 5.92 -9.84
N VAL A 91 10.36 5.96 -9.60
CA VAL A 91 9.74 5.66 -8.31
C VAL A 91 9.03 4.32 -8.42
N GLY A 92 9.54 3.32 -7.68
CA GLY A 92 8.95 1.99 -7.62
C GLY A 92 8.32 1.73 -6.26
N VAL A 93 9.09 1.89 -5.18
CA VAL A 93 8.66 1.59 -3.81
C VAL A 93 8.82 2.80 -2.90
N THR A 94 8.16 2.80 -1.75
CA THR A 94 8.39 3.80 -0.68
C THR A 94 9.65 3.45 0.10
N THR A 95 10.78 4.10 -0.19
CA THR A 95 12.10 3.69 0.35
C THR A 95 12.45 4.27 1.71
N GLY A 96 11.85 5.39 2.09
CA GLY A 96 11.92 5.92 3.45
C GLY A 96 10.82 5.36 4.35
N ALA A 97 10.83 5.74 5.63
CA ALA A 97 9.73 5.40 6.54
C ALA A 97 8.38 5.89 5.95
N PRO A 98 7.43 4.98 5.66
CA PRO A 98 6.15 5.33 5.07
C PRO A 98 5.36 6.28 5.96
N LYS A 99 4.72 7.27 5.35
CA LYS A 99 3.86 8.24 6.01
C LYS A 99 2.48 8.23 5.40
N VAL A 100 1.47 8.04 6.22
CA VAL A 100 0.06 8.04 5.84
C VAL A 100 -0.60 9.31 6.38
N TYR A 101 -1.20 10.10 5.49
CA TYR A 101 -2.15 11.13 5.87
C TYR A 101 -3.56 10.64 5.60
N VAL A 102 -4.45 10.75 6.59
CA VAL A 102 -5.85 10.37 6.44
C VAL A 102 -6.71 11.63 6.31
N ILE A 103 -7.46 11.71 5.22
CA ILE A 103 -8.32 12.85 4.90
C ILE A 103 -9.75 12.38 5.01
N TYR A 104 -10.52 12.97 5.92
CA TYR A 104 -11.97 12.80 5.95
C TYR A 104 -12.57 13.90 5.09
N TRP A 105 -12.91 13.56 3.84
CA TRP A 105 -13.31 14.52 2.83
C TRP A 105 -14.82 14.76 2.88
N GLY A 106 -15.21 16.02 3.08
CA GLY A 106 -16.60 16.45 2.95
C GLY A 106 -17.28 16.80 4.26
N SER A 107 -18.02 17.91 4.28
CA SER A 107 -18.80 18.34 5.46
C SER A 107 -19.90 17.36 5.88
N GLN A 108 -20.24 16.36 5.06
CA GLN A 108 -21.15 15.26 5.41
C GLN A 108 -20.68 14.43 6.62
N TRP A 109 -19.39 14.43 6.93
CA TRP A 109 -18.88 13.79 8.15
C TRP A 109 -19.38 14.45 9.45
N GLY A 110 -19.99 15.64 9.38
CA GLY A 110 -20.64 16.31 10.50
C GLY A 110 -19.67 17.11 11.36
N THR A 111 -19.74 16.99 12.69
CA THR A 111 -18.87 17.75 13.59
C THR A 111 -17.67 16.92 14.04
N ALA A 112 -16.48 17.49 13.99
CA ALA A 112 -15.27 16.86 14.51
C ALA A 112 -15.11 17.04 16.02
N ALA A 113 -14.65 15.97 16.67
CA ALA A 113 -14.21 15.94 18.07
C ALA A 113 -13.00 15.00 18.20
N LYS A 114 -12.58 14.74 19.45
CA LYS A 114 -11.51 13.79 19.77
C LYS A 114 -12.02 12.73 20.75
N ASP A 115 -11.66 11.47 20.54
CA ASP A 115 -11.88 10.42 21.55
C ASP A 115 -10.83 10.47 22.68
N GLY A 116 -10.94 9.55 23.64
CA GLY A 116 -10.01 9.45 24.77
C GLY A 116 -8.57 9.11 24.39
N ASN A 117 -8.32 8.64 23.16
CA ASN A 117 -6.99 8.35 22.63
C ASN A 117 -6.43 9.49 21.76
N GLY A 118 -7.21 10.57 21.59
CA GLY A 118 -6.87 11.72 20.76
C GLY A 118 -7.10 11.51 19.26
N TYR A 119 -7.83 10.47 18.85
CA TYR A 119 -8.22 10.26 17.45
C TYR A 119 -9.38 11.16 17.08
N THR A 120 -9.39 11.66 15.84
CA THR A 120 -10.54 12.40 15.29
C THR A 120 -11.76 11.50 15.27
N THR A 121 -12.85 11.97 15.86
CA THR A 121 -14.19 11.40 15.75
C THR A 121 -15.08 12.37 15.00
N LEU A 122 -16.03 11.84 14.24
CA LEU A 122 -16.91 12.62 13.37
C LEU A 122 -18.35 12.23 13.68
N SER A 123 -19.26 13.19 13.87
CA SER A 123 -20.64 12.87 14.28
C SER A 123 -21.41 12.06 13.23
N GLY A 124 -21.02 12.15 11.96
CA GLY A 124 -21.54 11.32 10.87
C GLY A 124 -20.94 9.91 10.82
N ASP A 125 -19.83 9.66 11.52
CA ASP A 125 -19.20 8.33 11.65
C ASP A 125 -19.85 7.53 12.78
N THR A 126 -21.08 7.07 12.53
CA THR A 126 -21.82 6.29 13.53
C THR A 126 -21.23 4.89 13.77
N ALA A 127 -20.40 4.39 12.85
CA ALA A 127 -19.80 3.07 12.95
C ALA A 127 -18.44 3.08 13.66
N GLY A 128 -17.74 4.22 13.70
CA GLY A 128 -16.42 4.36 14.30
C GLY A 128 -15.28 3.96 13.35
N MET A 129 -15.47 4.13 12.04
CA MET A 129 -14.45 3.86 11.01
C MET A 129 -13.24 4.79 11.18
N ALA A 130 -13.46 6.08 11.42
CA ALA A 130 -12.42 7.09 11.51
C ALA A 130 -11.41 6.83 12.63
N PRO A 131 -11.82 6.67 13.92
CA PRO A 131 -10.87 6.37 14.98
C PRO A 131 -10.17 5.01 14.78
N ARG A 132 -10.85 4.00 14.24
CA ARG A 132 -10.23 2.69 13.98
C ARG A 132 -9.13 2.75 12.93
N GLN A 133 -9.36 3.45 11.83
CA GLN A 133 -8.39 3.66 10.76
C GLN A 133 -7.14 4.41 11.26
N GLN A 134 -7.34 5.49 12.03
CA GLN A 134 -6.23 6.23 12.64
C GLN A 134 -5.43 5.36 13.62
N ALA A 135 -6.12 4.59 14.47
CA ALA A 135 -5.47 3.72 15.44
C ALA A 135 -4.61 2.64 14.77
N PHE A 136 -5.08 2.07 13.65
CA PHE A 136 -4.32 1.11 12.86
C PHE A 136 -3.03 1.72 12.30
N PHE A 137 -3.11 2.79 11.51
CA PHE A 137 -1.93 3.43 10.93
C PHE A 137 -0.96 3.99 11.97
N LYS A 138 -1.46 4.52 13.10
CA LYS A 138 -0.61 4.98 14.21
C LYS A 138 0.13 3.81 14.88
N GLY A 139 -0.45 2.61 14.85
CA GLY A 139 0.12 1.41 15.44
C GLY A 139 1.14 0.69 14.56
N LEU A 140 1.06 0.82 13.23
CA LEU A 140 2.00 0.16 12.31
C LEU A 140 3.44 0.59 12.59
N GLY A 141 4.38 -0.36 12.53
CA GLY A 141 5.78 -0.10 12.87
C GLY A 141 6.05 0.25 14.34
N THR A 142 5.06 0.06 15.21
CA THR A 142 5.26 0.03 16.66
C THR A 142 5.49 -1.40 17.12
N LYS A 143 6.21 -1.59 18.24
CA LYS A 143 6.55 -2.92 18.80
C LYS A 143 7.34 -3.85 17.86
N ALA A 144 8.00 -3.33 16.82
CA ALA A 144 8.75 -4.13 15.85
C ALA A 144 7.91 -5.28 15.22
N GLU A 145 6.62 -5.01 14.98
CA GLU A 145 5.71 -5.94 14.31
C GLU A 145 6.26 -6.37 12.94
N LYS A 146 5.97 -7.61 12.56
CA LYS A 146 6.58 -8.30 11.41
C LYS A 146 5.68 -8.36 10.18
N TRP A 147 4.44 -7.88 10.29
CA TRP A 147 3.53 -7.76 9.15
C TRP A 147 4.04 -6.71 8.18
N SER A 148 4.41 -5.50 8.63
CA SER A 148 5.10 -4.53 7.75
C SER A 148 6.46 -5.02 7.27
N GLY A 149 7.07 -5.96 8.00
CA GLY A 149 8.30 -6.63 7.60
C GLY A 149 8.17 -7.35 6.26
N VAL A 150 6.99 -7.88 5.92
CA VAL A 150 6.75 -8.60 4.67
C VAL A 150 7.06 -7.70 3.47
N MET A 151 6.59 -6.46 3.50
CA MET A 151 6.80 -5.50 2.43
C MET A 151 8.25 -5.00 2.36
N THR A 152 9.01 -5.01 3.46
CA THR A 152 10.41 -4.53 3.48
C THR A 152 11.36 -5.34 2.58
N GLN A 153 10.98 -6.55 2.18
CA GLN A 153 11.80 -7.32 1.24
C GLN A 153 11.87 -6.71 -0.17
N TYR A 154 10.86 -5.92 -0.55
CA TYR A 154 10.78 -5.27 -1.86
C TYR A 154 11.64 -4.02 -1.90
N CYS A 155 12.14 -3.67 -3.08
CA CYS A 155 13.11 -2.59 -3.25
C CYS A 155 13.00 -1.95 -4.65
N GLN A 156 13.71 -0.84 -4.85
CA GLN A 156 13.83 -0.22 -6.16
C GLN A 156 15.28 0.05 -6.55
N GLY A 157 15.46 0.57 -7.77
CA GLY A 157 16.79 0.86 -8.33
C GLY A 157 17.52 -0.40 -8.80
N ILE A 158 16.75 -1.44 -9.14
CA ILE A 158 17.24 -2.71 -9.68
C ILE A 158 16.74 -2.90 -11.12
N PRO A 159 17.29 -3.84 -11.90
CA PRO A 159 16.82 -4.09 -13.26
C PRO A 159 15.34 -4.48 -13.31
N THR A 160 14.60 -3.97 -14.29
CA THR A 160 13.25 -4.44 -14.65
C THR A 160 13.28 -5.96 -14.90
N GLY A 161 12.26 -6.67 -14.44
CA GLY A 161 12.21 -8.14 -14.54
C GLY A 161 12.78 -8.87 -13.31
N ALA A 162 13.39 -8.14 -12.36
CA ALA A 162 13.93 -8.74 -11.14
C ALA A 162 12.82 -9.29 -10.25
N LYS A 163 13.10 -10.42 -9.57
CA LYS A 163 12.17 -11.13 -8.67
C LYS A 163 12.65 -11.15 -7.21
N SER A 164 13.82 -10.58 -6.96
CA SER A 164 14.44 -10.50 -5.65
C SER A 164 15.27 -9.22 -5.53
N CYS A 165 15.54 -8.83 -4.29
CA CYS A 165 16.27 -7.62 -3.95
C CYS A 165 17.66 -7.93 -3.39
N PRO A 166 18.71 -7.30 -3.93
CA PRO A 166 20.00 -7.23 -3.24
C PRO A 166 19.85 -6.49 -1.91
N ALA A 167 20.49 -6.97 -0.85
CA ALA A 167 20.43 -6.34 0.47
C ALA A 167 20.91 -4.88 0.52
N THR A 168 21.69 -4.44 -0.48
CA THR A 168 22.20 -3.06 -0.60
C THR A 168 21.27 -2.14 -1.39
N SER A 169 20.18 -2.65 -1.96
CA SER A 169 19.21 -1.84 -2.69
C SER A 169 18.37 -0.98 -1.75
N ALA A 170 17.67 0.00 -2.31
CA ALA A 170 16.74 0.82 -1.55
C ALA A 170 15.42 0.05 -1.36
N HIS A 171 15.31 -0.66 -0.25
CA HIS A 171 14.15 -1.43 0.19
C HIS A 171 12.99 -0.54 0.63
N VAL A 172 11.78 -1.11 0.68
CA VAL A 172 10.64 -0.49 1.34
C VAL A 172 11.00 -0.17 2.79
N GLY A 173 10.75 1.07 3.21
CA GLY A 173 11.06 1.49 4.56
C GLY A 173 10.12 0.86 5.60
N TYR A 174 10.66 0.52 6.77
CA TYR A 174 9.84 0.13 7.91
C TYR A 174 9.21 1.38 8.57
N PRO A 175 7.90 1.40 8.90
CA PRO A 175 7.20 2.57 9.44
C PRO A 175 7.51 2.83 10.93
N THR A 176 8.80 2.92 11.28
CA THR A 176 9.29 3.05 12.65
C THR A 176 8.62 4.21 13.37
N GLY A 177 7.92 3.88 14.48
CA GLY A 177 7.28 4.89 15.32
C GLY A 177 5.84 5.24 14.95
N GLY A 178 5.26 4.58 13.94
CA GLY A 178 3.91 4.84 13.45
C GLY A 178 3.92 5.30 12.00
N ALA A 179 3.01 4.77 11.17
CA ALA A 179 2.83 5.22 9.80
C ALA A 179 1.96 6.50 9.72
N LEU A 180 1.03 6.72 10.68
CA LEU A 180 0.14 7.88 10.66
C LEU A 180 0.91 9.19 10.90
N ALA A 181 1.02 10.01 9.86
CA ALA A 181 1.71 11.30 9.88
C ALA A 181 0.78 12.48 10.16
N GLY A 182 -0.50 12.39 9.79
CA GLY A 182 -1.47 13.45 10.03
C GLY A 182 -2.90 13.06 9.67
N VAL A 183 -3.85 13.86 10.17
CA VAL A 183 -5.28 13.70 9.90
C VAL A 183 -5.85 15.06 9.58
N TRP A 184 -6.60 15.16 8.49
CA TRP A 184 -7.33 16.37 8.11
C TRP A 184 -8.80 16.04 7.93
N TYR A 185 -9.65 16.84 8.56
CA TYR A 185 -11.08 16.87 8.24
C TYR A 185 -11.28 18.05 7.29
N ASP A 186 -11.50 17.77 6.00
CA ASP A 186 -11.83 18.79 5.02
C ASP A 186 -13.35 19.02 5.02
N ASP A 187 -13.78 19.99 5.81
CA ASP A 187 -15.17 20.41 5.94
C ASP A 187 -15.52 21.64 5.09
N SER A 188 -14.62 22.04 4.20
CA SER A 188 -14.77 23.26 3.38
C SER A 188 -15.94 23.18 2.39
N ALA A 189 -16.32 21.97 1.98
CA ALA A 189 -17.43 21.70 1.07
C ALA A 189 -17.96 20.28 1.29
N LEU A 190 -19.07 19.95 0.62
CA LEU A 190 -19.52 18.55 0.53
C LEU A 190 -18.56 17.78 -0.40
N ALA A 191 -18.18 16.56 -0.02
CA ALA A 191 -17.56 15.64 -0.98
C ALA A 191 -18.59 15.26 -2.05
N PRO A 192 -18.21 15.11 -3.33
CA PRO A 192 -19.13 14.67 -4.37
C PRO A 192 -19.77 13.32 -4.02
N GLY A 193 -21.08 13.19 -4.26
CA GLY A 193 -21.80 11.94 -3.97
C GLY A 193 -21.29 10.74 -4.76
N ALA A 194 -20.75 10.97 -5.96
CA ALA A 194 -20.05 9.99 -6.78
C ALA A 194 -18.80 10.65 -7.38
N ALA A 195 -17.78 10.85 -6.54
CA ALA A 195 -16.53 11.49 -6.97
C ALA A 195 -15.82 10.65 -8.05
N THR A 196 -15.25 11.30 -9.05
CA THR A 196 -14.37 10.62 -10.04
C THR A 196 -12.97 10.41 -9.45
N ALA A 197 -12.19 9.50 -10.03
CA ALA A 197 -10.80 9.26 -9.67
C ALA A 197 -9.96 10.55 -9.77
N ASN A 198 -10.17 11.35 -10.83
CA ASN A 198 -9.53 12.67 -10.95
C ASN A 198 -9.89 13.62 -9.78
N GLN A 199 -11.15 13.66 -9.33
CA GLN A 199 -11.54 14.50 -8.20
C GLN A 199 -10.90 14.05 -6.88
N ILE A 200 -10.78 12.74 -6.67
CA ILE A 200 -10.09 12.16 -5.51
C ILE A 200 -8.59 12.54 -5.56
N ALA A 201 -7.96 12.41 -6.73
CA ALA A 201 -6.57 12.82 -6.94
C ALA A 201 -6.36 14.34 -6.70
N GLN A 202 -7.31 15.19 -7.13
CA GLN A 202 -7.27 16.63 -6.83
C GLN A 202 -7.33 16.89 -5.32
N GLU A 203 -8.15 16.13 -4.59
CA GLU A 203 -8.24 16.23 -3.13
C GLU A 203 -6.93 15.82 -2.45
N ALA A 204 -6.25 14.78 -2.96
CA ALA A 204 -4.92 14.40 -2.49
C ALA A 204 -3.88 15.52 -2.68
N VAL A 205 -3.94 16.27 -3.80
CA VAL A 205 -3.07 17.44 -4.02
C VAL A 205 -3.36 18.54 -3.00
N LYS A 206 -4.63 18.84 -2.71
CA LYS A 206 -5.00 19.83 -1.67
C LYS A 206 -4.52 19.39 -0.30
N ALA A 207 -4.66 18.11 0.03
CA ALA A 207 -4.19 17.56 1.29
C ALA A 207 -2.68 17.71 1.44
N ALA A 208 -1.91 17.42 0.37
CA ALA A 208 -0.48 17.65 0.37
C ALA A 208 -0.12 19.10 0.68
N GLN A 209 -0.80 20.06 0.07
CA GLN A 209 -0.62 21.48 0.34
C GLN A 209 -1.05 21.86 1.77
N HIS A 210 -2.16 21.32 2.27
CA HIS A 210 -2.66 21.54 3.63
C HIS A 210 -1.61 21.15 4.69
N PHE A 211 -0.97 20.00 4.52
CA PHE A 211 0.09 19.53 5.43
C PHE A 211 1.46 20.20 5.17
N GLY A 212 1.54 21.13 4.21
CA GLY A 212 2.79 21.81 3.86
C GLY A 212 3.77 20.94 3.06
N ASN A 213 3.33 19.81 2.53
CA ASN A 213 4.13 18.91 1.70
C ASN A 213 4.22 19.45 0.25
N ASN A 214 4.86 20.61 0.11
CA ASN A 214 4.80 21.44 -1.10
C ASN A 214 5.80 21.05 -2.20
N THR A 215 6.45 19.90 -2.12
CA THR A 215 7.45 19.45 -3.11
C THR A 215 7.42 17.95 -3.32
N ALA A 216 7.82 17.49 -4.51
CA ALA A 216 7.91 16.06 -4.84
C ALA A 216 8.80 15.29 -3.85
N ALA A 217 9.89 15.92 -3.40
CA ALA A 217 10.83 15.31 -2.45
C ALA A 217 10.17 15.02 -1.08
N VAL A 218 9.29 15.89 -0.61
CA VAL A 218 8.57 15.69 0.66
C VAL A 218 7.47 14.63 0.50
N ASN A 219 6.83 14.56 -0.67
CA ASN A 219 5.79 13.56 -0.98
C ASN A 219 6.34 12.17 -1.31
N ARG A 220 7.66 12.02 -1.46
CA ARG A 220 8.29 10.77 -1.93
C ARG A 220 7.94 9.53 -1.11
N ASN A 221 7.75 9.67 0.20
CA ASN A 221 7.45 8.56 1.10
C ASN A 221 6.05 8.71 1.74
N VAL A 222 5.13 9.35 1.02
CA VAL A 222 3.81 9.74 1.52
C VAL A 222 2.71 9.09 0.70
N GLN A 223 1.67 8.62 1.39
CA GLN A 223 0.38 8.23 0.84
C GLN A 223 -0.73 9.09 1.46
N TYR A 224 -1.66 9.55 0.63
CA TYR A 224 -2.84 10.30 1.07
C TYR A 224 -4.09 9.44 0.93
N VAL A 225 -4.67 9.03 2.05
CA VAL A 225 -5.87 8.20 2.09
C VAL A 225 -7.09 9.12 2.12
N ILE A 226 -7.77 9.24 0.98
CA ILE A 226 -8.95 10.08 0.81
C ILE A 226 -10.18 9.28 1.21
N THR A 227 -10.72 9.60 2.39
CA THR A 227 -11.81 8.85 3.02
C THR A 227 -13.15 9.55 2.80
N SER A 228 -14.04 8.91 2.05
CA SER A 228 -15.36 9.46 1.68
C SER A 228 -16.43 9.15 2.74
N PRO A 229 -17.44 10.02 2.93
CA PRO A 229 -18.46 9.86 3.97
C PRO A 229 -19.51 8.80 3.60
N THR A 230 -20.24 8.29 4.60
CA THR A 230 -21.35 7.35 4.40
C THR A 230 -22.38 7.87 3.40
N GLY A 231 -22.96 6.95 2.62
CA GLY A 231 -23.97 7.22 1.61
C GLY A 231 -23.41 7.78 0.29
N THR A 232 -22.09 7.91 0.16
CA THR A 232 -21.42 8.27 -1.11
C THR A 232 -20.91 7.03 -1.82
N THR A 233 -20.75 7.14 -3.14
CA THR A 233 -20.27 6.09 -4.03
C THR A 233 -19.08 6.60 -4.84
N PRO A 234 -17.97 7.01 -4.19
CA PRO A 234 -16.77 7.48 -4.90
C PRO A 234 -16.32 6.41 -5.88
N ASP A 235 -16.14 6.82 -7.13
CA ASP A 235 -15.80 5.94 -8.24
C ASP A 235 -16.73 4.72 -8.35
N GLY A 236 -18.03 4.90 -8.08
CA GLY A 236 -19.01 3.81 -8.17
C GLY A 236 -18.89 2.74 -7.06
N PHE A 237 -18.18 3.00 -5.96
CA PHE A 237 -18.18 2.15 -4.77
C PHE A 237 -19.61 1.79 -4.34
N ASN A 238 -19.82 0.53 -3.93
CA ASN A 238 -21.11 0.01 -3.47
C ASN A 238 -22.27 0.18 -4.47
N THR A 239 -21.95 0.23 -5.77
CA THR A 239 -22.92 0.13 -6.86
C THR A 239 -22.82 -1.25 -7.53
N ALA A 240 -23.83 -1.61 -8.34
CA ALA A 240 -23.84 -2.89 -9.05
C ALA A 240 -22.66 -3.11 -10.02
N SER A 241 -22.00 -2.02 -10.44
CA SER A 241 -20.82 -2.06 -11.32
C SER A 241 -19.50 -1.76 -10.59
N GLY A 242 -19.55 -1.44 -9.29
CA GLY A 242 -18.38 -1.05 -8.51
C GLY A 242 -17.44 -2.23 -8.25
N ASN A 243 -17.93 -3.29 -7.61
CA ASN A 243 -17.19 -4.53 -7.33
C ASN A 243 -15.82 -4.40 -6.62
N PHE A 244 -15.49 -3.23 -6.03
CA PHE A 244 -14.30 -3.00 -5.22
C PHE A 244 -14.65 -2.44 -3.83
N CYS A 245 -13.66 -2.46 -2.94
CA CYS A 245 -13.70 -1.90 -1.59
C CYS A 245 -12.84 -0.65 -1.44
N ALA A 246 -11.63 -0.68 -1.99
CA ALA A 246 -10.76 0.48 -2.15
C ALA A 246 -9.85 0.24 -3.36
N TRP A 247 -9.04 1.23 -3.70
CA TRP A 247 -7.94 1.12 -4.65
C TRP A 247 -6.97 2.28 -4.41
N HIS A 248 -5.73 2.14 -4.90
CA HIS A 248 -4.72 3.18 -4.83
C HIS A 248 -4.20 3.54 -6.22
N ASP A 249 -3.72 4.76 -6.37
CA ASP A 249 -3.14 5.26 -7.61
C ASP A 249 -2.28 6.51 -7.33
N PHE A 250 -1.89 7.23 -8.37
CA PHE A 250 -1.14 8.46 -8.28
C PHE A 250 -1.67 9.56 -9.19
N THR A 251 -1.43 10.81 -8.81
CA THR A 251 -1.97 11.97 -9.52
C THR A 251 -1.50 12.10 -10.98
N GLY A 252 -0.43 11.40 -11.36
CA GLY A 252 0.15 11.46 -12.69
C GLY A 252 -0.39 10.41 -13.67
N ASP A 253 -1.32 9.54 -13.25
CA ASP A 253 -1.92 8.56 -14.15
C ASP A 253 -2.85 9.26 -15.17
N PRO A 254 -2.59 9.15 -16.49
CA PRO A 254 -3.49 9.66 -17.51
C PRO A 254 -4.80 8.87 -17.62
N GLY A 255 -4.89 7.68 -17.03
CA GLY A 255 -6.07 6.81 -17.03
C GLY A 255 -7.22 7.29 -16.15
N LEU A 256 -6.95 8.10 -15.11
CA LEU A 256 -7.94 8.61 -14.16
C LEU A 256 -9.20 9.17 -14.86
N ASP A 257 -10.38 8.66 -14.52
CA ASP A 257 -11.62 9.18 -15.09
C ASP A 257 -11.97 10.59 -14.60
N GLY A 258 -12.80 11.27 -15.38
CA GLY A 258 -13.24 12.63 -15.07
C GLY A 258 -12.17 13.71 -15.29
N GLY A 259 -11.03 13.38 -15.90
CA GLY A 259 -10.05 14.40 -16.30
C GLY A 259 -8.63 13.93 -16.65
N GLY A 260 -8.31 12.65 -16.51
CA GLY A 260 -6.95 12.12 -16.68
C GLY A 260 -6.02 12.57 -15.55
N ALA A 261 -4.73 12.66 -15.84
CA ALA A 261 -3.72 13.09 -14.88
C ALA A 261 -4.02 14.48 -14.30
N VAL A 262 -3.83 14.63 -12.99
CA VAL A 262 -3.97 15.91 -12.27
C VAL A 262 -2.65 16.67 -12.31
N ASN A 263 -2.68 17.91 -12.80
CA ASN A 263 -1.53 18.80 -12.71
C ASN A 263 -1.27 19.19 -11.25
N SER A 264 -0.22 18.63 -10.66
CA SER A 264 0.13 18.83 -9.25
C SER A 264 1.34 19.76 -9.10
N PRO A 265 1.22 20.92 -8.43
CA PRO A 265 2.35 21.81 -8.16
C PRO A 265 3.33 21.23 -7.13
N VAL A 266 2.97 20.13 -6.46
CA VAL A 266 3.77 19.47 -5.42
C VAL A 266 4.41 18.16 -5.91
N GLY A 267 4.42 17.95 -7.23
CA GLY A 267 4.86 16.71 -7.88
C GLY A 267 3.80 15.60 -7.82
N SER A 268 4.12 14.43 -8.38
CA SER A 268 3.25 13.26 -8.29
C SER A 268 3.00 12.86 -6.84
N VAL A 269 1.73 12.61 -6.51
CA VAL A 269 1.29 12.22 -5.18
C VAL A 269 0.60 10.87 -5.27
N ALA A 270 0.99 9.91 -4.42
CA ALA A 270 0.29 8.65 -4.25
C ALA A 270 -0.93 8.84 -3.34
N PHE A 271 -2.07 8.27 -3.73
CA PHE A 271 -3.31 8.41 -3.00
C PHE A 271 -4.12 7.11 -3.01
N THR A 272 -5.04 7.00 -2.06
CA THR A 272 -5.99 5.88 -1.98
C THR A 272 -7.40 6.43 -1.97
N ASN A 273 -8.27 5.86 -2.80
CA ASN A 273 -9.71 5.98 -2.65
C ASN A 273 -10.15 5.04 -1.52
N MET A 274 -10.56 5.61 -0.38
CA MET A 274 -11.07 4.84 0.76
C MET A 274 -12.55 5.19 1.02
N PRO A 275 -13.50 4.49 0.41
CA PRO A 275 -14.92 4.68 0.67
C PRO A 275 -15.30 4.31 2.11
N TYR A 276 -16.50 4.71 2.54
CA TYR A 276 -17.04 4.34 3.86
C TYR A 276 -17.45 2.85 3.87
N LEU A 277 -16.48 1.96 4.16
CA LEU A 277 -16.59 0.52 3.93
C LEU A 277 -17.78 -0.16 4.62
N THR A 278 -18.30 0.43 5.71
CA THR A 278 -19.46 -0.14 6.41
C THR A 278 -20.74 -0.06 5.60
N ASP A 279 -20.82 0.80 4.58
CA ASP A 279 -21.95 0.84 3.65
C ASP A 279 -22.04 -0.43 2.79
N ALA A 280 -20.89 -1.04 2.48
CA ALA A 280 -20.77 -2.32 1.78
C ALA A 280 -20.83 -3.52 2.76
N GLY A 281 -20.52 -3.29 4.04
CA GLY A 281 -20.67 -4.27 5.10
C GLY A 281 -19.85 -5.53 4.84
N LYS A 282 -20.52 -6.69 4.75
CA LYS A 282 -19.83 -7.97 4.56
C LYS A 282 -19.08 -8.05 3.24
N SER A 283 -19.54 -7.40 2.17
CA SER A 283 -18.84 -7.46 0.88
C SER A 283 -17.45 -6.81 0.96
N CYS A 284 -17.24 -5.89 1.90
CA CYS A 284 -15.94 -5.31 2.22
C CYS A 284 -15.40 -5.74 3.58
N GLY A 285 -15.68 -6.99 3.99
CA GLY A 285 -14.94 -7.64 5.07
C GLY A 285 -15.50 -7.42 6.47
N ALA A 286 -16.69 -6.84 6.65
CA ALA A 286 -17.33 -6.82 7.97
C ALA A 286 -17.51 -8.24 8.52
N GLY A 287 -16.92 -8.49 9.69
CA GLY A 287 -16.91 -9.78 10.39
C GLY A 287 -16.01 -10.84 9.75
N PHE A 288 -15.07 -10.46 8.89
CA PHE A 288 -14.25 -11.41 8.15
C PHE A 288 -13.39 -12.29 9.06
N VAL A 289 -12.70 -11.69 10.03
CA VAL A 289 -11.81 -12.38 10.99
C VAL A 289 -12.54 -12.64 12.31
N ASN A 290 -13.31 -11.66 12.79
CA ASN A 290 -13.86 -11.61 14.14
C ASN A 290 -15.37 -11.90 14.21
N GLY A 291 -15.99 -12.35 13.10
CA GLY A 291 -17.41 -12.69 13.06
C GLY A 291 -18.30 -11.54 13.52
N ALA A 292 -19.23 -11.82 14.44
CA ALA A 292 -20.18 -10.83 14.94
C ALA A 292 -19.53 -9.63 15.67
N ALA A 293 -18.34 -9.83 16.27
CA ALA A 293 -17.61 -8.75 16.93
C ALA A 293 -16.80 -7.88 15.94
N GLY A 294 -16.73 -8.30 14.68
CA GLY A 294 -15.86 -7.74 13.65
C GLY A 294 -16.51 -6.74 12.71
N ALA A 295 -17.52 -5.98 13.13
CA ALA A 295 -18.27 -5.08 12.22
C ALA A 295 -17.36 -4.13 11.41
N LEU A 296 -16.19 -3.78 11.93
CA LEU A 296 -15.18 -2.93 11.28
C LEU A 296 -13.93 -3.68 10.81
N ASP A 297 -13.99 -5.00 10.66
CA ASP A 297 -12.83 -5.80 10.22
C ASP A 297 -12.29 -5.30 8.87
N GLY A 298 -13.20 -4.99 7.95
CA GLY A 298 -12.89 -4.43 6.64
C GLY A 298 -12.01 -3.18 6.66
N VAL A 299 -12.18 -2.31 7.66
CA VAL A 299 -11.46 -1.02 7.74
C VAL A 299 -9.94 -1.21 7.73
N THR A 300 -9.45 -2.24 8.42
CA THR A 300 -8.02 -2.49 8.55
C THR A 300 -7.51 -3.59 7.63
N ILE A 301 -8.37 -4.50 7.17
CA ILE A 301 -8.02 -5.45 6.11
C ILE A 301 -7.81 -4.68 4.80
N VAL A 302 -8.80 -3.90 4.38
CA VAL A 302 -8.76 -3.13 3.14
C VAL A 302 -7.74 -1.99 3.25
N GLY A 303 -7.76 -1.21 4.33
CA GLY A 303 -6.75 -0.16 4.52
C GLY A 303 -5.31 -0.67 4.63
N GLY A 304 -5.10 -1.88 5.16
CA GLY A 304 -3.78 -2.51 5.21
C GLY A 304 -3.31 -3.00 3.84
N HIS A 305 -4.22 -3.52 3.01
CA HIS A 305 -3.95 -3.94 1.63
C HIS A 305 -3.52 -2.75 0.77
N GLU A 306 -4.32 -1.69 0.72
CA GLU A 306 -3.98 -0.48 -0.06
C GLU A 306 -2.66 0.16 0.40
N TYR A 307 -2.40 0.12 1.70
CA TYR A 307 -1.11 0.54 2.25
C TYR A 307 0.05 -0.32 1.77
N ALA A 308 -0.11 -1.66 1.82
CA ALA A 308 0.93 -2.59 1.39
C ALA A 308 1.25 -2.41 -0.09
N GLU A 309 0.22 -2.24 -0.92
CA GLU A 309 0.38 -2.06 -2.35
C GLU A 309 1.06 -0.73 -2.67
N THR A 310 0.56 0.40 -2.15
CA THR A 310 1.19 1.71 -2.38
C THR A 310 2.66 1.76 -1.93
N ILE A 311 3.06 1.07 -0.86
CA ILE A 311 4.48 1.09 -0.48
C ILE A 311 5.34 0.18 -1.36
N THR A 312 4.77 -0.84 -2.01
CA THR A 312 5.49 -1.76 -2.92
C THR A 312 5.39 -1.43 -4.41
N ASP A 313 4.39 -0.64 -4.80
CA ASP A 313 4.22 -0.02 -6.11
C ASP A 313 3.60 1.36 -5.90
N GLN A 314 4.42 2.39 -5.75
CA GLN A 314 3.89 3.69 -5.34
C GLN A 314 3.12 4.41 -6.45
N PHE A 315 3.52 4.20 -7.71
CA PHE A 315 2.99 4.88 -8.88
C PHE A 315 2.69 3.83 -9.96
N PRO A 316 1.66 3.01 -9.77
CA PRO A 316 1.27 2.00 -10.75
C PRO A 316 0.84 2.70 -12.05
N TYR A 317 1.35 2.26 -13.20
CA TYR A 317 1.05 2.87 -14.50
C TYR A 317 0.78 1.86 -15.62
N SER A 318 -0.35 2.03 -16.30
CA SER A 318 -0.62 1.39 -17.59
C SER A 318 -0.51 2.37 -18.76
N ALA A 319 0.33 2.03 -19.75
CA ALA A 319 0.40 2.76 -21.01
C ALA A 319 -0.87 2.60 -21.87
N ASN A 320 -1.73 1.63 -21.54
CA ASN A 320 -3.02 1.47 -22.18
C ASN A 320 -4.14 1.75 -21.17
N PRO A 321 -4.84 2.89 -21.27
CA PRO A 321 -5.88 3.32 -20.32
C PRO A 321 -7.17 2.48 -20.41
N THR A 322 -7.19 1.40 -21.20
CA THR A 322 -8.27 0.40 -21.21
C THR A 322 -7.79 -0.99 -20.80
N SER A 323 -6.51 -1.14 -20.46
CA SER A 323 -5.89 -2.40 -20.05
C SER A 323 -5.60 -2.38 -18.55
N PRO A 324 -6.07 -3.38 -17.78
CA PRO A 324 -5.67 -3.54 -16.39
C PRO A 324 -4.20 -3.95 -16.24
N VAL A 325 -3.55 -4.37 -17.34
CA VAL A 325 -2.13 -4.75 -17.32
C VAL A 325 -1.27 -3.52 -17.16
N LEU A 326 -0.56 -3.47 -16.04
CA LEU A 326 0.45 -2.47 -15.73
C LEU A 326 1.70 -2.65 -16.60
N THR A 327 2.26 -1.53 -17.03
CA THR A 327 3.45 -1.47 -17.91
C THR A 327 4.66 -0.87 -17.22
N SER A 328 4.44 -0.10 -16.15
CA SER A 328 5.45 0.46 -15.27
C SER A 328 4.89 0.54 -13.85
N GLY A 329 5.78 0.49 -12.87
CA GLY A 329 5.43 0.38 -11.46
C GLY A 329 6.58 -0.24 -10.67
N GLY A 330 6.39 -0.36 -9.37
CA GLY A 330 7.25 -1.08 -8.44
C GLY A 330 7.15 -2.58 -8.66
N TRP A 331 6.51 -3.29 -7.73
CA TRP A 331 6.38 -4.74 -7.74
C TRP A 331 4.97 -5.17 -8.05
N ILE A 332 4.80 -5.93 -9.14
CA ILE A 332 3.51 -6.40 -9.64
C ILE A 332 3.66 -7.78 -10.29
N THR A 333 2.56 -8.40 -10.72
CA THR A 333 2.60 -9.70 -11.41
C THR A 333 2.50 -9.58 -12.93
N ASP A 334 3.40 -10.26 -13.66
CA ASP A 334 3.50 -10.18 -15.13
C ASP A 334 2.32 -10.80 -15.92
N ASN A 335 1.44 -11.58 -15.27
CA ASN A 335 0.62 -12.58 -15.97
C ASN A 335 -0.81 -12.75 -15.45
N ASP A 336 -1.24 -12.04 -14.40
CA ASP A 336 -2.66 -12.06 -14.09
C ASP A 336 -3.38 -11.11 -15.05
N SER A 337 -4.51 -11.53 -15.61
CA SER A 337 -5.40 -10.69 -16.41
C SER A 337 -5.92 -9.45 -15.65
N SER A 338 -5.63 -9.37 -14.35
CA SER A 338 -5.88 -8.24 -13.44
C SER A 338 -4.62 -7.47 -13.01
N GLY A 339 -3.40 -7.94 -13.31
CA GLY A 339 -2.16 -7.26 -12.90
C GLY A 339 -1.94 -7.19 -11.38
N GLY A 340 -2.21 -8.28 -10.65
CA GLY A 340 -2.23 -8.28 -9.18
C GLY A 340 -0.97 -7.75 -8.51
N GLU A 341 -1.18 -6.91 -7.49
CA GLU A 341 -0.17 -6.27 -6.65
C GLU A 341 0.03 -7.03 -5.33
N ASN A 342 0.80 -6.47 -4.38
CA ASN A 342 1.24 -7.19 -3.19
C ASN A 342 0.09 -7.66 -2.27
N GLY A 343 -0.99 -6.90 -2.19
CA GLY A 343 -2.18 -7.21 -1.41
C GLY A 343 -3.10 -8.18 -2.13
N ASP A 344 -3.32 -7.99 -3.43
CA ASP A 344 -4.19 -8.80 -4.27
C ASP A 344 -3.93 -10.31 -4.14
N LYS A 345 -2.65 -10.69 -4.15
CA LYS A 345 -2.24 -12.11 -4.07
C LYS A 345 -2.66 -12.83 -2.78
N CYS A 346 -3.09 -12.06 -1.79
CA CYS A 346 -3.45 -12.57 -0.47
C CYS A 346 -4.83 -12.07 -0.01
N ALA A 347 -5.60 -11.50 -0.93
CA ALA A 347 -6.93 -10.99 -0.63
C ALA A 347 -7.88 -12.11 -0.19
N TRP A 348 -8.66 -11.83 0.85
CA TRP A 348 -9.74 -12.70 1.35
C TRP A 348 -9.35 -14.16 1.68
N VAL A 349 -8.09 -14.44 2.03
CA VAL A 349 -7.72 -15.76 2.54
C VAL A 349 -8.29 -15.94 3.95
N ARG A 350 -9.27 -16.84 4.08
CA ARG A 350 -10.03 -17.05 5.32
C ARG A 350 -9.43 -18.10 6.25
N THR A 351 -8.84 -19.16 5.71
CA THR A 351 -8.37 -20.32 6.47
C THR A 351 -7.08 -20.88 5.88
N GLY A 352 -6.26 -21.50 6.72
CA GLY A 352 -5.00 -22.13 6.29
C GLY A 352 -3.81 -21.18 6.32
N VAL A 353 -2.74 -21.53 5.59
CA VAL A 353 -1.56 -20.69 5.41
C VAL A 353 -1.97 -19.42 4.67
N GLY A 354 -1.50 -18.26 5.13
CA GLY A 354 -1.91 -16.97 4.58
C GLY A 354 -3.25 -16.45 5.08
N ALA A 355 -3.92 -17.13 6.03
CA ALA A 355 -5.19 -16.63 6.54
C ALA A 355 -5.06 -15.24 7.20
N SER A 356 -6.05 -14.40 6.94
CA SER A 356 -6.21 -13.11 7.63
C SER A 356 -6.28 -13.32 9.15
N PHE A 357 -5.68 -12.41 9.90
CA PHE A 357 -5.48 -12.57 11.34
C PHE A 357 -5.53 -11.23 12.06
N ASN A 358 -5.64 -11.26 13.39
CA ASN A 358 -5.56 -10.06 14.22
C ASN A 358 -4.09 -9.71 14.51
N LEU A 359 -3.61 -8.62 13.94
CA LEU A 359 -2.32 -8.02 14.22
C LEU A 359 -2.36 -7.23 15.53
N ALA A 360 -1.48 -7.59 16.48
CA ALA A 360 -1.34 -6.89 17.74
C ALA A 360 -0.36 -5.70 17.62
N LEU A 361 -0.85 -4.50 17.86
CA LEU A 361 -0.09 -3.24 17.81
C LEU A 361 -0.02 -2.59 19.20
N SER A 362 0.65 -1.44 19.31
CA SER A 362 0.62 -0.63 20.54
C SER A 362 -0.74 0.06 20.76
N THR A 363 -1.50 0.28 19.69
CA THR A 363 -2.76 1.01 19.67
C THR A 363 -4.00 0.11 19.70
N GLY A 364 -3.82 -1.22 19.71
CA GLY A 364 -4.93 -2.19 19.72
C GLY A 364 -4.61 -3.47 18.96
N SER A 365 -5.66 -4.23 18.66
CA SER A 365 -5.63 -5.45 17.86
C SER A 365 -6.49 -5.23 16.62
N PHE A 366 -5.92 -5.44 15.43
CA PHE A 366 -6.56 -5.09 14.17
C PHE A 366 -6.53 -6.26 13.19
N PRO A 367 -7.65 -6.66 12.59
CA PRO A 367 -7.67 -7.67 11.55
C PRO A 367 -6.99 -7.14 10.29
N VAL A 368 -6.06 -7.92 9.76
CA VAL A 368 -5.34 -7.66 8.52
C VAL A 368 -5.35 -8.93 7.68
N GLN A 369 -5.27 -8.78 6.36
CA GLN A 369 -4.84 -9.90 5.53
C GLN A 369 -3.31 -10.05 5.60
N THR A 370 -2.80 -11.24 5.29
CA THR A 370 -1.39 -11.39 4.95
C THR A 370 -1.09 -10.67 3.64
N THR A 371 0.18 -10.45 3.37
CA THR A 371 0.66 -9.87 2.11
C THR A 371 1.63 -10.83 1.45
N TRP A 372 1.86 -10.65 0.14
CA TRP A 372 2.74 -11.57 -0.59
C TRP A 372 4.21 -11.33 -0.23
N ALA A 373 4.93 -12.43 -0.06
CA ALA A 373 6.37 -12.47 0.06
C ALA A 373 6.93 -13.27 -1.11
N ASN A 374 7.91 -12.73 -1.84
CA ASN A 374 8.59 -13.46 -2.91
C ASN A 374 9.57 -14.51 -2.35
N ASP A 375 10.23 -14.19 -1.25
CA ASP A 375 11.24 -15.06 -0.63
C ASP A 375 10.66 -16.17 0.27
N ALA A 376 9.35 -16.12 0.53
CA ALA A 376 8.62 -17.20 1.17
C ALA A 376 8.81 -18.54 0.45
N ASN A 377 8.68 -19.64 1.19
CA ASN A 377 8.78 -21.00 0.65
C ASN A 377 10.07 -21.23 -0.18
N HIS A 378 11.20 -20.73 0.31
CA HIS A 378 12.50 -20.80 -0.37
C HIS A 378 12.52 -20.12 -1.75
N GLY A 379 11.83 -18.98 -1.89
CA GLY A 379 11.76 -18.21 -3.14
C GLY A 379 10.66 -18.66 -4.10
N ALA A 380 9.81 -19.61 -3.70
CA ALA A 380 8.59 -19.95 -4.45
C ALA A 380 7.46 -18.94 -4.21
N GLY A 381 7.61 -18.09 -3.20
CA GLY A 381 6.65 -17.08 -2.80
C GLY A 381 5.46 -17.65 -2.01
N GLY A 382 4.71 -16.75 -1.39
CA GLY A 382 3.55 -17.10 -0.59
C GLY A 382 3.02 -15.94 0.26
N CYS A 383 1.82 -16.13 0.81
CA CYS A 383 1.18 -15.18 1.70
C CYS A 383 1.72 -15.31 3.13
N GLU A 384 2.31 -14.24 3.65
CA GLU A 384 2.89 -14.19 4.99
C GLU A 384 2.29 -13.06 5.83
N GLY A 385 2.12 -13.33 7.12
CA GLY A 385 1.74 -12.31 8.12
C GLY A 385 2.93 -11.81 8.94
N SER A 386 4.12 -12.35 8.70
CA SER A 386 5.31 -12.09 9.50
C SER A 386 6.57 -12.41 8.71
N HIS A 387 7.43 -11.41 8.53
CA HIS A 387 8.72 -11.54 7.86
C HIS A 387 9.81 -10.74 8.59
N PRO A 388 11.08 -11.18 8.60
CA PRO A 388 12.19 -10.41 9.15
C PRO A 388 12.34 -9.03 8.49
N ILE A 389 12.20 -7.97 9.28
CA ILE A 389 12.38 -6.58 8.81
C ILE A 389 13.75 -6.42 8.12
N VAL A 390 13.71 -6.11 6.82
CA VAL A 390 14.87 -5.71 6.04
C VAL A 390 15.05 -4.20 6.21
N THR A 391 16.21 -3.79 6.71
CA THR A 391 16.51 -2.38 6.94
C THR A 391 17.37 -1.83 5.83
N ASN A 392 17.00 -0.66 5.29
CA ASN A 392 17.89 0.12 4.46
C ASN A 392 19.16 0.48 5.23
N ALA A 393 20.31 0.31 4.58
CA ALA A 393 21.55 0.88 5.11
C ALA A 393 21.50 2.40 4.96
N HIS A 394 21.55 3.11 6.08
CA HIS A 394 21.63 4.57 6.08
C HIS A 394 23.10 5.00 6.11
N ALA A 395 23.43 6.00 5.29
CA ALA A 395 24.72 6.65 5.27
C ALA A 395 24.55 8.12 5.63
N VAL A 396 24.96 8.47 6.85
CA VAL A 396 25.06 9.87 7.28
C VAL A 396 26.41 10.41 6.86
N THR A 397 26.45 11.63 6.36
CA THR A 397 27.67 12.41 6.14
C THR A 397 27.57 13.75 6.85
N VAL A 398 28.71 14.32 7.25
CA VAL A 398 28.79 15.68 7.79
C VAL A 398 29.74 16.45 6.91
N GLY A 399 29.29 17.61 6.40
CA GLY A 399 30.10 18.49 5.59
C GLY A 399 31.38 18.92 6.32
N HIS A 400 32.43 19.21 5.54
CA HIS A 400 33.65 19.77 6.10
C HIS A 400 33.34 21.08 6.85
N ILE A 401 33.86 21.21 8.07
CA ILE A 401 33.79 22.44 8.87
C ILE A 401 35.20 23.05 8.85
N ALA A 402 35.32 24.24 8.28
CA ALA A 402 36.57 24.98 8.31
C ALA A 402 36.95 25.32 9.77
N ASN A 403 38.25 25.42 10.04
CA ASN A 403 38.75 25.87 11.34
C ASN A 403 38.14 27.23 11.71
N GLN A 404 37.76 27.39 12.98
CA GLN A 404 37.07 28.57 13.48
C GLN A 404 38.00 29.44 14.32
N ASN A 405 37.86 30.76 14.18
CA ASN A 405 38.60 31.73 14.96
C ASN A 405 37.62 32.75 15.55
N SER A 406 37.70 33.01 16.85
CA SER A 406 36.83 33.99 17.51
C SER A 406 37.53 34.71 18.65
N PRO A 407 37.23 35.99 18.92
CA PRO A 407 37.63 36.63 20.16
C PRO A 407 36.89 36.03 21.35
N VAL A 408 37.53 36.00 22.52
CA VAL A 408 36.87 35.70 23.79
C VAL A 408 35.66 36.63 23.99
N GLY A 409 34.57 36.15 24.58
CA GLY A 409 33.38 36.95 24.94
C GLY A 409 32.46 37.39 23.79
N ARG A 410 32.86 37.24 22.51
CA ARG A 410 32.01 37.58 21.36
C ARG A 410 31.06 36.46 20.98
N ALA A 411 29.85 36.83 20.59
CA ALA A 411 28.86 35.86 20.14
C ALA A 411 29.29 35.23 18.82
N VAL A 412 29.09 33.92 18.69
CA VAL A 412 29.38 33.15 17.48
C VAL A 412 28.17 32.36 17.03
N ARG A 413 28.11 32.05 15.74
CA ARG A 413 27.10 31.20 15.12
C ARG A 413 27.74 30.41 13.98
N VAL A 414 27.79 29.08 14.10
CA VAL A 414 28.35 28.18 13.08
C VAL A 414 27.34 27.08 12.80
N ALA A 415 26.96 26.88 11.54
CA ALA A 415 26.04 25.83 11.14
C ALA A 415 26.82 24.56 10.76
N VAL A 416 26.41 23.42 11.31
CA VAL A 416 26.86 22.10 10.88
C VAL A 416 25.86 21.57 9.88
N ILE A 417 26.34 21.20 8.68
CA ILE A 417 25.48 20.63 7.64
C ILE A 417 25.72 19.11 7.60
N GLY A 418 24.76 18.36 8.12
CA GLY A 418 24.68 16.91 7.94
C GLY A 418 23.77 16.55 6.77
N HIS A 419 24.06 15.43 6.12
CA HIS A 419 23.21 14.82 5.11
C HIS A 419 22.99 13.34 5.45
N ASP A 420 21.80 12.83 5.20
CA ASP A 420 21.47 11.41 5.31
C ASP A 420 21.08 10.89 3.93
N SER A 421 21.56 9.71 3.54
CA SER A 421 21.17 9.06 2.30
C SER A 421 19.67 8.77 2.23
N ALA A 422 18.97 8.67 3.37
CA ALA A 422 17.52 8.55 3.44
C ALA A 422 16.85 9.94 3.41
N PRO A 423 16.07 10.28 2.37
CA PRO A 423 15.45 11.59 2.22
C PRO A 423 14.47 11.92 3.36
N GLY A 424 14.56 13.15 3.88
CA GLY A 424 13.68 13.63 4.96
C GLY A 424 13.99 13.06 6.35
N SER A 425 15.06 12.28 6.49
CA SER A 425 15.53 11.79 7.79
C SER A 425 15.99 12.94 8.68
N ARG A 426 15.61 12.86 9.96
CA ARG A 426 15.98 13.86 10.95
C ARG A 426 17.29 13.48 11.64
N LEU A 427 18.28 14.36 11.54
CA LEU A 427 19.57 14.19 12.22
C LEU A 427 19.53 14.77 13.64
N THR A 428 20.18 14.09 14.57
CA THR A 428 20.49 14.56 15.91
C THR A 428 21.97 14.86 16.00
N TYR A 429 22.30 16.07 16.44
CA TYR A 429 23.67 16.56 16.52
C TYR A 429 24.19 16.52 17.96
N THR A 430 25.44 16.10 18.11
CA THR A 430 26.18 16.15 19.37
C THR A 430 27.57 16.71 19.11
N VAL A 431 28.18 17.32 20.13
CA VAL A 431 29.49 17.94 20.01
C VAL A 431 30.31 17.71 21.26
N ALA A 432 31.61 17.47 21.08
CA ALA A 432 32.60 17.39 22.13
C ALA A 432 33.76 18.36 21.86
N GLY A 433 34.40 18.84 22.93
CA GLY A 433 35.59 19.69 22.83
C GLY A 433 35.33 21.15 22.44
N LEU A 434 34.08 21.63 22.54
CA LEU A 434 33.81 23.06 22.34
C LEU A 434 34.51 23.94 23.40
N PRO A 435 34.98 25.15 23.03
CA PRO A 435 35.33 26.17 24.01
C PRO A 435 34.20 26.43 25.00
N ALA A 436 34.55 26.62 26.28
CA ALA A 436 33.57 26.90 27.33
C ALA A 436 32.69 28.11 26.99
N GLY A 437 31.37 27.98 27.14
CA GLY A 437 30.37 29.00 26.80
C GLY A 437 29.76 28.86 25.39
N LEU A 438 30.17 27.85 24.63
CA LEU A 438 29.51 27.42 23.38
C LEU A 438 28.68 26.15 23.59
N HIS A 439 27.62 25.99 22.80
CA HIS A 439 26.78 24.78 22.76
C HIS A 439 26.25 24.55 21.35
N ILE A 440 25.88 23.30 21.04
CA ILE A 440 25.19 22.95 19.79
C ILE A 440 23.71 22.70 20.08
N ASP A 441 22.83 23.22 19.23
CA ASP A 441 21.43 22.79 19.22
C ASP A 441 21.32 21.43 18.54
N ALA A 442 20.86 20.42 19.29
CA ALA A 442 20.85 19.03 18.85
C ALA A 442 19.91 18.76 17.66
N ARG A 443 18.99 19.67 17.34
CA ARG A 443 17.98 19.51 16.27
C ARG A 443 18.37 20.20 14.98
N THR A 444 19.05 21.33 15.09
CA THR A 444 19.42 22.20 13.96
C THR A 444 20.88 22.11 13.59
N GLY A 445 21.73 21.55 14.46
CA GLY A 445 23.18 21.47 14.26
C GLY A 445 23.88 22.83 14.34
N VAL A 446 23.20 23.87 14.83
CA VAL A 446 23.79 25.21 14.95
C VAL A 446 24.53 25.35 16.28
N ILE A 447 25.83 25.65 16.21
CA ILE A 447 26.68 25.98 17.35
C ILE A 447 26.54 27.48 17.63
N THR A 448 26.17 27.85 18.86
CA THR A 448 26.06 29.26 19.29
C THR A 448 26.65 29.47 20.69
N GLY A 449 26.84 30.74 21.07
CA GLY A 449 27.27 31.13 22.41
C GLY A 449 28.37 32.18 22.40
N ARG A 450 29.06 32.33 23.54
CA ARG A 450 30.20 33.24 23.72
C ARG A 450 31.35 32.47 24.36
N PRO A 451 32.50 32.29 23.68
CA PRO A 451 33.60 31.52 24.22
C PRO A 451 34.26 32.30 25.36
N THR A 452 34.48 31.67 26.51
CA THR A 452 34.97 32.32 27.73
C THR A 452 36.43 32.00 28.05
N LEU A 453 36.96 30.94 27.46
CA LEU A 453 38.34 30.48 27.68
C LEU A 453 39.14 30.60 26.39
N ARG A 454 40.29 31.28 26.47
CA ARG A 454 41.26 31.37 25.38
C ARG A 454 41.98 30.05 25.18
N GLY A 455 42.36 29.74 23.95
CA GLY A 455 43.08 28.52 23.61
C GLY A 455 42.69 27.96 22.25
N THR A 456 43.33 26.87 21.88
CA THR A 456 42.97 26.08 20.70
C THR A 456 42.29 24.80 21.18
N PHE A 457 41.08 24.57 20.68
CA PHE A 457 40.24 23.44 21.07
C PHE A 457 40.05 22.52 19.85
N HIS A 458 40.16 21.21 20.07
CA HIS A 458 39.83 20.21 19.06
C HIS A 458 38.35 19.84 19.23
N VAL A 459 37.53 20.26 18.28
CA VAL A 459 36.08 20.08 18.31
C VAL A 459 35.72 18.88 17.44
N THR A 460 34.97 17.94 18.00
CA THR A 460 34.39 16.81 17.28
C THR A 460 32.88 16.98 17.24
N VAL A 461 32.33 17.08 16.04
CA VAL A 461 30.89 17.11 15.81
C VAL A 461 30.45 15.76 15.28
N GLN A 462 29.32 15.27 15.78
CA GLN A 462 28.67 14.06 15.30
C GLN A 462 27.24 14.37 14.88
N ALA A 463 26.83 13.88 13.71
CA ALA A 463 25.44 13.75 13.31
C ALA A 463 25.04 12.28 13.35
N LYS A 464 23.85 11.99 13.85
CA LYS A 464 23.29 10.63 13.94
C LYS A 464 21.83 10.65 13.52
N ASP A 465 21.39 9.67 12.75
CA ASP A 465 19.98 9.51 12.39
C ASP A 465 19.20 8.65 13.41
N ALA A 466 17.94 8.35 13.10
CA ALA A 466 17.10 7.51 13.95
C ALA A 466 17.45 6.00 13.86
N THR A 467 18.11 5.55 12.80
CA THR A 467 18.49 4.14 12.60
C THR A 467 19.74 3.75 13.37
N GLY A 468 20.59 4.74 13.70
CA GLY A 468 21.86 4.51 14.34
C GLY A 468 23.06 4.93 13.51
N ALA A 469 22.86 5.15 12.19
CA ALA A 469 23.89 5.62 11.29
C ALA A 469 24.41 6.98 11.74
N LEU A 470 25.73 7.16 11.68
CA LEU A 470 26.40 8.34 12.18
C LEU A 470 27.58 8.73 11.31
N ALA A 471 27.89 10.02 11.28
CA ALA A 471 29.15 10.54 10.79
C ALA A 471 29.73 11.55 11.76
N ARG A 472 31.05 11.70 11.71
CA ARG A 472 31.81 12.63 12.53
C ARG A 472 32.69 13.50 11.65
N THR A 473 32.88 14.74 12.08
CA THR A 473 33.88 15.65 11.53
C THR A 473 34.59 16.35 12.68
N THR A 474 35.84 16.73 12.45
CA THR A 474 36.66 17.41 13.43
C THR A 474 37.24 18.68 12.85
N PHE A 475 37.32 19.72 13.65
CA PHE A 475 37.97 20.98 13.30
C PHE A 475 38.60 21.61 14.53
N THR A 476 39.46 22.61 14.32
CA THR A 476 40.04 23.39 15.43
C THR A 476 39.26 24.69 15.64
N TRP A 477 39.05 25.05 16.90
CA TRP A 477 38.51 26.34 17.28
C TRP A 477 39.55 27.12 18.08
N THR A 478 40.04 28.22 17.52
CA THR A 478 41.00 29.11 18.20
C THR A 478 40.29 30.31 18.81
N VAL A 479 40.28 30.39 20.14
CA VAL A 479 39.76 31.54 20.89
C VAL A 479 40.91 32.48 21.25
N ARG A 480 40.89 33.68 20.68
CA ARG A 480 41.96 34.67 20.82
C ARG A 480 41.58 35.76 21.82
N ALA A 481 42.60 36.51 22.26
CA ALA A 481 42.35 37.76 22.96
C ALA A 481 41.61 38.73 22.02
N HIS A 482 40.92 39.67 22.64
CA HIS A 482 40.23 40.74 21.93
C HIS A 482 41.16 41.62 21.12
#